data_AF-A0A1S0UFU7-F1
#
_entry.id   AF-A0A1S0UFU7-F1
#
_cell.length_a   1.000
_cell.length_b   1.000
_cell.length_c   1.000
_cell.angle_alpha   90.00
_cell.angle_beta   90.00
_cell.angle_gamma   90.00
#
_symmetry.space_group_name_H-M   'P 1'
#
loop_
_entity.id
_entity.type
_entity.pdbx_description
1 polymer ?
#
loop_
_entity_poly.entity_id
_entity_poly.type
_entity_poly.pdbx_seq_one_letter_code
_entity_poly.pdbx_strand_id
1 'polypeptide(L)'
;MLAKSVPDTPLGQAVTNLHASWAQLISDLSARTGYLPPTLEHIKEVAECAVRQLKDSCHDLTREFARVGLEWRLTHPDEALAEDLTDYDQAMLRQESLLGRAASIIERRLNDLATEKSSQGFE
;
A
#
# COMPACT_ATOMS: atom_id res chain seq x y z
N MET A 1 18.26 11.69 25.54
CA MET A 1 17.27 12.34 24.64
C MET A 1 15.92 11.69 24.91
N LEU A 2 15.00 12.40 25.56
CA LEU A 2 13.65 11.90 25.81
C LEU A 2 12.91 11.86 24.46
N ALA A 3 12.37 10.70 24.09
CA ALA A 3 11.51 10.57 22.92
C ALA A 3 10.37 11.58 23.08
N LYS A 4 10.20 12.49 22.11
CA LYS A 4 9.05 13.40 22.08
C LYS A 4 7.80 12.51 22.15
N SER A 5 6.97 12.72 23.17
CA SER A 5 5.68 12.04 23.27
C SER A 5 4.89 12.30 21.98
N VAL A 6 4.14 11.29 21.53
CA VAL A 6 3.27 11.42 20.36
C VAL A 6 2.37 12.64 20.57
N PRO A 7 2.27 13.57 19.60
CA PRO A 7 1.41 14.75 19.72
C PRO A 7 -0.03 14.36 20.03
N ASP A 8 -0.70 15.13 20.90
CA ASP A 8 -2.10 14.93 21.22
C ASP A 8 -3.00 15.43 20.08
N THR A 9 -3.01 14.65 18.99
CA THR A 9 -3.80 14.89 17.77
C THR A 9 -4.54 13.61 17.40
N PRO A 10 -5.61 13.69 16.59
CA PRO A 10 -6.31 12.48 16.12
C PRO A 10 -5.39 11.47 15.43
N LEU A 11 -4.45 11.94 14.59
CA LEU A 11 -3.42 11.10 13.98
C LEU A 11 -2.48 10.50 15.03
N GLY A 12 -2.04 11.30 15.99
CA GLY A 12 -1.20 10.82 17.10
C GLY A 12 -1.88 9.72 17.90
N GLN A 13 -3.15 9.91 18.25
CA GLN A 13 -3.95 8.90 18.93
C GLN A 13 -4.12 7.63 18.10
N ALA A 14 -4.35 7.75 16.78
CA ALA A 14 -4.45 6.60 15.89
C ALA A 14 -3.14 5.79 15.83
N VAL A 15 -1.98 6.46 15.82
CA VAL A 15 -0.66 5.81 15.92
C VAL A 15 -0.50 5.10 17.27
N THR A 16 -0.86 5.76 18.37
CA THR A 16 -0.81 5.16 19.70
C THR A 16 -1.72 3.94 19.82
N ASN A 17 -2.93 3.99 19.26
CA ASN A 17 -3.87 2.87 19.24
C ASN A 17 -3.31 1.69 18.44
N LEU A 18 -2.75 1.94 17.25
CA LEU A 18 -2.10 0.89 16.45
C LEU A 18 -0.95 0.23 17.22
N HIS A 19 -0.10 1.03 17.86
CA HIS A 19 1.00 0.50 18.66
C HIS A 19 0.50 -0.34 19.84
N ALA A 20 -0.58 0.09 20.52
CA ALA A 20 -1.18 -0.66 21.61
C ALA A 20 -1.79 -1.99 21.12
N SER A 21 -2.55 -2.00 20.02
CA SER A 21 -3.10 -3.23 19.43
C SER A 21 -2.01 -4.19 18.95
N TRP A 22 -0.92 -3.67 18.38
CA TRP A 22 0.24 -4.48 18.01
C TRP A 22 0.91 -5.11 19.23
N ALA A 23 1.17 -4.32 20.28
CA ALA A 23 1.75 -4.81 21.52
C ALA A 23 0.87 -5.88 22.19
N GLN A 24 -0.45 -5.69 22.16
CA GLN A 24 -1.42 -6.66 22.68
C GLN A 24 -1.36 -7.98 21.90
N LEU A 25 -1.35 -7.93 20.56
CA LEU A 25 -1.23 -9.12 19.72
C LEU A 25 0.05 -9.91 20.04
N ILE A 26 1.19 -9.23 20.17
CA ILE A 26 2.47 -9.88 20.52
C ILE A 26 2.41 -10.50 21.92
N SER A 27 1.79 -9.82 22.88
CA SER A 27 1.57 -10.34 24.23
C SER A 27 0.71 -11.60 24.22
N ASP A 28 -0.40 -11.59 23.47
CA ASP A 28 -1.33 -12.73 23.37
C ASP A 28 -0.66 -13.94 22.71
N LEU A 29 0.15 -13.72 21.67
CA LEU A 29 0.92 -14.79 21.00
C LEU A 29 2.07 -15.33 21.86
N SER A 30 2.61 -14.51 22.77
CA SER A 30 3.73 -14.87 23.65
C SER A 30 3.27 -15.40 25.01
N ALA A 31 1.97 -15.41 25.26
CA ALA A 31 1.39 -15.77 26.54
C ALA A 31 1.70 -17.25 26.87
N ARG A 32 2.27 -17.48 28.05
CA ARG A 32 2.40 -18.83 28.60
C ARG A 32 1.09 -19.22 29.24
N THR A 33 0.60 -20.41 28.90
CA THR A 33 -0.62 -20.96 29.48
C THR A 33 -0.43 -21.17 30.98
N GLY A 34 -1.43 -20.79 31.78
CA GLY A 34 -1.44 -21.07 33.23
C GLY A 34 -1.61 -22.56 33.55
N TYR A 35 -2.03 -22.88 34.78
CA TYR A 35 -2.22 -24.26 35.23
C TYR A 35 -3.24 -25.08 34.40
N LEU A 36 -4.18 -24.41 33.73
CA LEU A 36 -5.09 -25.03 32.76
C LEU A 36 -4.74 -24.53 31.36
N PRO A 37 -4.43 -25.41 30.40
CA PRO A 37 -4.23 -25.00 29.03
C PRO A 37 -5.54 -24.46 28.44
N PRO A 38 -5.50 -23.36 27.69
CA PRO A 38 -6.68 -22.80 27.05
C PRO A 38 -7.27 -23.80 26.04
N THR A 39 -8.59 -23.76 25.87
CA THR A 39 -9.26 -24.57 24.86
C THR A 39 -8.94 -24.04 23.46
N LEU A 40 -9.05 -24.91 22.44
CA LEU A 40 -8.84 -24.51 21.05
C LEU A 40 -9.78 -23.37 20.63
N GLU A 41 -11.04 -23.38 21.09
CA GLU A 41 -12.01 -22.33 20.79
C GLU A 41 -11.61 -20.99 21.41
N HIS A 42 -11.09 -21.00 22.64
CA HIS A 42 -10.59 -19.78 23.28
C HIS A 42 -9.39 -19.19 22.52
N ILE A 43 -8.45 -20.02 22.07
CA ILE A 43 -7.30 -19.56 21.27
C ILE A 43 -7.78 -18.92 19.96
N LYS A 44 -8.74 -19.54 19.27
CA LYS A 44 -9.31 -18.98 18.03
C LYS A 44 -9.99 -17.63 18.26
N GLU A 45 -10.80 -17.53 19.31
CA GLU A 45 -11.52 -16.30 19.64
C GLU A 45 -10.56 -15.15 19.96
N VAL A 46 -9.53 -15.41 20.78
CA VAL A 46 -8.49 -14.42 21.11
C VAL A 46 -7.74 -13.98 19.86
N ALA A 47 -7.33 -14.93 19.00
CA ALA A 47 -6.64 -14.61 17.76
C ALA A 47 -7.52 -13.77 16.82
N GLU A 48 -8.79 -14.12 16.66
CA GLU A 48 -9.74 -13.38 15.84
C GLU A 48 -9.96 -11.96 16.36
N CYS A 49 -10.14 -11.81 17.67
CA CYS A 49 -10.29 -10.51 18.33
C CYS A 49 -9.04 -9.64 18.17
N ALA A 50 -7.85 -10.18 18.42
CA ALA A 50 -6.61 -9.42 18.32
C ALA A 50 -6.32 -8.97 16.88
N VAL A 51 -6.53 -9.86 15.89
CA VAL A 51 -6.37 -9.51 14.47
C VAL A 51 -7.39 -8.45 14.04
N ARG A 52 -8.64 -8.56 14.48
CA ARG A 52 -9.67 -7.57 14.21
C ARG A 52 -9.29 -6.19 14.78
N GLN A 53 -8.89 -6.13 16.05
CA GLN A 53 -8.45 -4.89 16.69
C GLN A 53 -7.26 -4.24 15.99
N LEU A 54 -6.27 -5.04 15.57
CA LEU A 54 -5.13 -4.55 14.80
C LEU A 54 -5.58 -3.96 13.45
N LYS A 55 -6.43 -4.69 12.73
CA LYS A 55 -6.97 -4.25 11.44
C LYS A 55 -7.74 -2.95 11.57
N ASP A 56 -8.62 -2.83 12.56
CA ASP A 56 -9.43 -1.64 12.77
C ASP A 56 -8.54 -0.43 13.10
N SER A 57 -7.51 -0.62 13.93
CA SER A 57 -6.53 0.42 14.24
C SER A 57 -5.71 0.86 13.00
N CYS A 58 -5.35 -0.08 12.11
CA CYS A 58 -4.71 0.26 10.83
C CYS A 58 -5.64 1.11 9.93
N HIS A 59 -6.93 0.78 9.88
CA HIS A 59 -7.91 1.54 9.10
C HIS A 59 -8.09 2.96 9.64
N ASP A 60 -8.19 3.11 10.96
CA ASP A 60 -8.30 4.44 11.59
C ASP A 60 -7.05 5.28 11.33
N LEU A 61 -5.86 4.70 11.43
CA LEU A 61 -4.61 5.39 11.08
C LEU A 61 -4.58 5.81 9.59
N THR A 62 -4.99 4.92 8.70
CA THR A 62 -5.06 5.22 7.25
C THR A 62 -6.01 6.37 6.97
N ARG A 63 -7.17 6.40 7.66
CA ARG A 63 -8.14 7.48 7.54
C ARG A 63 -7.53 8.82 8.00
N GLU A 64 -6.83 8.84 9.11
CA GLU A 64 -6.20 10.05 9.63
C GLU A 64 -5.06 10.55 8.73
N PHE A 65 -4.27 9.65 8.14
CA PHE A 65 -3.28 10.04 7.14
C PHE A 65 -3.92 10.66 5.90
N ALA A 66 -5.01 10.09 5.40
CA ALA A 66 -5.74 10.66 4.27
C ALA A 66 -6.29 12.05 4.60
N ARG A 67 -6.87 12.23 5.80
CA ARG A 67 -7.39 13.52 6.26
C ARG A 67 -6.28 14.57 6.38
N VAL A 68 -5.22 14.28 7.12
CA VAL A 68 -4.09 15.20 7.34
C VAL A 68 -3.37 15.50 6.03
N GLY A 69 -3.22 14.50 5.15
CA GLY A 69 -2.66 14.69 3.81
C GLY A 69 -3.49 15.67 2.97
N LEU A 70 -4.81 15.55 2.99
CA LEU A 70 -5.71 16.49 2.31
C LEU A 70 -5.61 17.91 2.91
N GLU A 71 -5.65 18.02 4.24
CA GLU A 71 -5.49 19.31 4.93
C GLU A 71 -4.17 19.99 4.59
N TRP A 72 -3.08 19.23 4.53
CA TRP A 72 -1.78 19.74 4.12
C TRP A 72 -1.82 20.26 2.67
N ARG A 73 -2.37 19.49 1.74
CA ARG A 73 -2.49 19.90 0.33
C ARG A 73 -3.35 21.14 0.13
N LEU A 74 -4.43 21.28 0.90
CA LEU A 74 -5.28 22.49 0.86
C LEU A 74 -4.56 23.72 1.42
N THR A 75 -3.64 23.54 2.37
CA THR A 75 -2.86 24.63 2.97
C THR A 75 -1.57 24.95 2.22
N HIS A 76 -1.10 24.04 1.36
CA HIS A 76 0.12 24.16 0.55
C HIS A 76 -0.16 23.84 -0.93
N PRO A 77 -1.04 24.61 -1.61
CA PRO A 77 -1.52 24.25 -2.94
C PRO A 77 -0.40 24.24 -4.01
N ASP A 78 0.57 25.14 -3.91
CA ASP A 78 1.67 25.23 -4.89
C ASP A 78 2.62 24.02 -4.77
N GLU A 79 2.92 23.59 -3.54
CA GLU A 79 3.74 22.41 -3.27
C GLU A 79 3.02 21.13 -3.71
N ALA A 80 1.72 21.02 -3.40
CA ALA A 80 0.88 19.91 -3.85
C ALA A 80 0.80 19.84 -5.38
N LEU A 81 0.69 20.97 -6.07
CA LEU A 81 0.70 21.03 -7.54
C LEU A 81 2.05 20.59 -8.11
N ALA A 82 3.16 21.00 -7.50
CA ALA A 82 4.49 20.58 -7.94
C ALA A 82 4.71 19.08 -7.79
N GLU A 83 4.21 18.48 -6.71
CA GLU A 83 4.18 17.02 -6.51
C GLU A 83 3.37 16.33 -7.62
N ASP A 84 2.15 16.80 -7.88
CA ASP A 84 1.26 16.22 -8.91
C ASP A 84 1.89 16.30 -10.31
N LEU A 85 2.52 17.42 -10.66
CA LEU A 85 3.21 17.58 -11.94
C LEU A 85 4.35 16.58 -12.09
N THR A 86 5.13 16.36 -11.03
CA THR A 86 6.20 15.37 -11.02
C THR A 86 5.67 13.95 -11.23
N ASP A 87 4.55 13.62 -10.58
CA ASP A 87 3.89 12.32 -10.74
C ASP A 87 3.34 12.13 -12.16
N TYR A 88 2.79 13.18 -12.77
CA TYR A 88 2.36 13.16 -14.17
C TYR A 88 3.52 12.95 -15.14
N ASP A 89 4.65 13.63 -14.93
CA ASP A 89 5.84 13.42 -15.77
C ASP A 89 6.32 11.95 -15.69
N GLN A 90 6.35 11.36 -14.50
CA GLN A 90 6.70 9.93 -14.34
C GLN A 90 5.65 9.00 -14.98
N ALA A 91 4.37 9.37 -14.94
CA ALA A 91 3.33 8.60 -15.61
C ALA A 91 3.47 8.68 -17.14
N MET A 92 3.79 9.85 -17.69
CA MET A 92 4.03 10.04 -19.12
C MET A 92 5.22 9.22 -19.60
N LEU A 93 6.35 9.25 -18.89
CA LEU A 93 7.53 8.43 -19.23
C LEU A 93 7.20 6.93 -19.26
N ARG A 94 6.39 6.46 -18.30
CA ARG A 94 5.93 5.06 -18.30
C ARG A 94 5.04 4.76 -19.50
N GLN A 95 4.12 5.65 -19.84
CA GLN A 95 3.23 5.49 -21.00
C GLN A 95 4.01 5.49 -22.32
N GLU A 96 4.98 6.39 -22.49
CA GLU A 96 5.87 6.42 -23.65
C GLU A 96 6.64 5.11 -23.80
N SER A 97 7.18 4.57 -22.70
CA SER A 97 7.86 3.27 -22.71
C SER A 97 6.92 2.14 -23.15
N LEU A 98 5.67 2.12 -22.65
CA LEU A 98 4.67 1.12 -23.04
C LEU A 98 4.26 1.24 -24.51
N LEU A 99 4.07 2.46 -25.01
CA LEU A 99 3.75 2.73 -26.40
C LEU A 99 4.90 2.32 -27.33
N GLY A 100 6.15 2.65 -26.98
CA GLY A 100 7.33 2.23 -27.73
C GLY A 100 7.43 0.70 -27.82
N ARG A 101 7.20 0.00 -26.71
CA ARG A 101 7.15 -1.47 -26.70
C ARG A 101 6.05 -2.03 -27.60
N ALA A 102 4.85 -1.45 -27.55
CA ALA A 102 3.73 -1.87 -28.39
C ALA A 102 4.04 -1.65 -29.89
N ALA A 103 4.62 -0.49 -30.24
CA ALA A 103 5.03 -0.17 -31.60
C ALA A 103 6.05 -1.18 -32.13
N SER A 104 7.09 -1.50 -31.37
CA SER A 104 8.10 -2.50 -31.78
C SER A 104 7.50 -3.90 -31.99
N ILE A 105 6.49 -4.29 -31.20
CA ILE A 105 5.79 -5.57 -31.40
C ILE A 105 5.01 -5.56 -32.72
N ILE A 106 4.32 -4.46 -33.02
CA ILE A 106 3.56 -4.31 -34.27
C ILE A 106 4.51 -4.32 -35.47
N GLU A 107 5.60 -3.56 -35.44
CA GLU A 107 6.60 -3.53 -36.51
C GLU A 107 7.18 -4.92 -36.79
N ARG A 108 7.53 -5.66 -35.74
CA ARG A 108 8.03 -7.04 -35.90
C ARG A 108 6.98 -7.91 -36.60
N ARG A 109 5.72 -7.88 -36.17
CA ARG A 109 4.64 -8.66 -36.80
C ARG A 109 4.41 -8.26 -38.25
N LEU A 110 4.48 -6.97 -38.58
CA LEU A 110 4.33 -6.50 -39.95
C LEU A 110 5.48 -7.00 -40.84
N ASN A 111 6.72 -6.98 -40.33
CA ASN A 111 7.88 -7.51 -41.03
C ASN A 111 7.77 -9.03 -41.24
N ASP A 112 7.38 -9.78 -40.21
CA ASP A 112 7.19 -11.22 -40.28
C ASP A 112 6.16 -11.57 -41.38
N LEU A 113 5.01 -10.90 -41.41
CA LEU A 113 3.98 -11.06 -42.45
C LEU A 113 4.49 -10.71 -43.87
N ALA A 114 5.30 -9.67 -44.00
CA ALA A 114 5.88 -9.27 -45.29
C ALA A 114 6.88 -10.33 -45.81
N THR A 115 7.68 -10.91 -44.91
CA THR A 115 8.60 -12.01 -45.24
C THR A 115 7.87 -13.29 -45.61
N GLU A 116 6.81 -13.67 -44.90
CA GLU A 116 5.97 -14.83 -45.24
C GLU A 116 5.36 -14.68 -46.64
N LYS A 117 4.83 -13.50 -46.96
CA LYS A 117 4.21 -13.23 -48.28
C LYS A 117 5.21 -13.26 -49.43
N SER A 118 6.44 -12.77 -49.22
CA SER A 118 7.50 -12.88 -50.23
C SER A 118 7.96 -14.32 -50.44
N SER A 119 7.91 -15.15 -49.40
CA SER A 119 8.31 -16.56 -49.46
C SER A 119 7.31 -17.43 -50.24
N GLN A 120 6.02 -17.09 -50.19
CA GLN A 120 4.95 -17.77 -50.94
C GLN A 120 4.83 -17.34 -52.41
N GLY A 121 5.48 -16.25 -52.82
CA GLY A 121 5.44 -15.73 -54.20
C GLY A 121 6.48 -16.33 -55.15
N PHE A 122 7.29 -17.28 -54.70
CA PHE A 122 8.34 -17.96 -55.47
C PHE A 122 8.02 -19.42 -55.84
N GLU A 123 6.75 -19.85 -55.73
CA GLU A 123 6.25 -21.13 -56.24
C GLU A 123 5.41 -20.97 -57.52
#